data_AF-A0A7U9EX37-F1
#
_entry.id   AF-A0A7U9EX37-F1
#
_cell.length_a   1.000
_cell.length_b   1.000
_cell.length_c   1.000
_cell.angle_alpha   90.00
_cell.angle_beta   90.00
_cell.angle_gamma   90.00
#
_symmetry.space_group_name_H-M   'P 1'
#
loop_
_entity.id
_entity.type
_entity.pdbx_description
1 polymer ?
#
loop_
_entity_poly.entity_id
_entity_poly.type
_entity_poly.pdbx_seq_one_letter_code
_entity_poly.pdbx_strand_id
1 'polypeptide(L)'
;MLGEWKQAGQQLVLFLYVFVGNRQMGRQENARRANVFKKELPLALEAIRYGDRDFFRTYPFCDWCPIFIHFTSEYPELNRTEYYGTPYLYR
;
A
#
# COMPACT_ATOMS: atom_id res chain seq x y z
N MET A 1 0.90 -8.12 4.10
CA MET A 1 0.34 -6.78 3.84
C MET A 1 -1.08 -6.78 4.39
N LEU A 2 -1.54 -5.65 4.92
CA LEU A 2 -2.93 -5.43 5.31
C LEU A 2 -3.45 -4.19 4.60
N GLY A 3 -4.65 -4.24 4.04
CA GLY A 3 -5.30 -3.09 3.42
C GLY A 3 -6.58 -2.71 4.13
N GLU A 4 -6.83 -1.42 4.26
CA GLU A 4 -8.06 -0.88 4.81
C GLU A 4 -8.53 0.36 4.06
N TRP A 5 -9.84 0.51 3.92
CA TRP A 5 -10.47 1.73 3.42
C TRP A 5 -10.69 2.70 4.59
N LYS A 6 -10.16 3.92 4.46
CA LYS A 6 -10.27 4.98 5.47
C LYS A 6 -11.04 6.16 4.95
N GLN A 7 -11.85 6.75 5.82
CA GLN A 7 -12.44 8.05 5.58
C GLN A 7 -11.49 9.15 6.09
N ALA A 8 -11.01 10.00 5.18
CA ALA A 8 -10.22 11.20 5.47
C ALA A 8 -11.04 12.43 5.08
N GLY A 9 -11.83 12.94 6.03
CA GLY A 9 -12.80 13.99 5.77
C GLY A 9 -13.91 13.50 4.82
N GLN A 10 -14.03 14.12 3.65
CA GLN A 10 -14.99 13.73 2.61
C GLN A 10 -14.41 12.72 1.59
N GLN A 11 -13.13 12.37 1.71
CA GLN A 11 -12.46 11.49 0.76
C GLN A 11 -12.26 10.10 1.36
N LEU A 12 -12.54 9.06 0.56
CA LEU A 12 -12.17 7.69 0.88
C LEU A 12 -10.75 7.41 0.38
N VAL A 13 -9.96 6.70 1.17
CA VAL A 13 -8.54 6.43 0.94
C VAL A 13 -8.28 4.94 1.10
N LEU A 14 -7.55 4.32 0.17
CA LEU A 14 -7.03 2.97 0.36
C LEU A 14 -5.69 3.07 1.07
N PHE A 15 -5.61 2.54 2.29
CA PHE A 15 -4.39 2.58 3.09
C PHE A 15 -3.85 1.16 3.30
N LEU A 16 -2.61 0.91 2.85
CA LEU A 16 -1.96 -0.39 2.96
C LEU A 16 -0.80 -0.34 3.95
N TYR A 17 -0.63 -1.40 4.72
CA TYR A 17 0.47 -1.59 5.67
C TYR A 17 1.38 -2.71 5.20
N VAL A 18 2.67 -2.39 5.09
CA VAL A 18 3.73 -3.32 4.69
C VAL A 18 4.76 -3.40 5.80
N PHE A 19 4.77 -4.51 6.52
CA PHE A 19 5.81 -4.76 7.52
C PHE A 19 7.13 -5.10 6.83
N VAL A 20 8.15 -4.25 6.99
CA VAL A 20 9.47 -4.46 6.40
C VAL A 20 10.45 -5.14 7.35
N GLY A 21 10.23 -5.02 8.66
CA GLY A 21 10.99 -5.73 9.68
C GLY A 21 11.14 -4.96 10.99
N ASN A 22 11.99 -5.50 11.87
CA ASN A 22 12.30 -4.97 13.20
C ASN A 22 13.82 -4.91 13.43
N ARG A 23 14.26 -4.44 14.61
CA ARG A 23 15.68 -4.34 14.97
C ARG A 23 16.43 -5.68 14.97
N GLN A 24 15.76 -6.81 15.24
CA GLN A 24 16.43 -8.12 15.29
C GLN A 24 16.95 -8.57 13.91
N MET A 25 16.23 -8.22 12.83
CA MET A 25 16.68 -8.51 11.45
C MET A 25 17.86 -7.63 10.99
N GLY A 26 18.13 -6.54 11.69
CA GLY A 26 19.17 -5.59 11.32
C GLY A 26 18.77 -4.67 10.16
N ARG A 27 19.38 -3.49 10.15
CA ARG A 27 19.02 -2.37 9.26
C ARG A 27 19.10 -2.72 7.77
N GLN A 28 20.17 -3.41 7.35
CA GLN A 28 20.40 -3.71 5.93
C GLN A 28 19.34 -4.66 5.36
N GLU A 29 18.94 -5.67 6.12
CA GLU A 29 17.91 -6.62 5.68
C GLU A 29 16.53 -5.93 5.60
N ASN A 30 16.20 -5.10 6.59
CA ASN A 30 14.98 -4.29 6.55
C ASN A 30 14.93 -3.41 5.28
N ALA A 31 16.06 -2.76 4.93
CA ALA A 31 16.16 -1.94 3.73
C ALA A 31 16.04 -2.77 2.44
N ARG A 32 16.65 -3.96 2.40
CA ARG A 32 16.51 -4.91 1.28
C ARG A 32 15.04 -5.30 1.08
N ARG A 33 14.34 -5.66 2.15
CA ARG A 33 12.92 -6.03 2.11
C ARG A 33 12.04 -4.87 1.67
N ALA A 34 12.27 -3.65 2.17
CA ALA A 34 11.57 -2.46 1.71
C ALA A 34 11.72 -2.26 0.19
N ASN A 35 12.92 -2.44 -0.36
CA ASN A 35 13.16 -2.34 -1.79
C ASN A 35 12.49 -3.46 -2.60
N VAL A 36 12.46 -4.69 -2.08
CA VAL A 36 11.70 -5.79 -2.71
C VAL A 36 10.22 -5.45 -2.74
N PHE A 37 9.63 -5.03 -1.62
CA PHE A 37 8.22 -4.62 -1.59
C PHE A 37 7.93 -3.48 -2.58
N LYS A 38 8.78 -2.46 -2.65
CA LYS A 38 8.61 -1.36 -3.63
C LYS A 38 8.54 -1.85 -5.07
N LYS A 39 9.31 -2.88 -5.43
CA LYS A 39 9.29 -3.47 -6.78
C LYS A 39 8.03 -4.29 -7.04
N GLU A 40 7.55 -5.02 -6.03
CA GLU A 40 6.37 -5.89 -6.16
C GLU A 40 5.03 -5.13 -6.00
N LEU A 41 5.06 -3.94 -5.41
CA LEU A 41 3.85 -3.18 -5.07
C LEU A 41 2.93 -2.88 -6.26
N PRO A 42 3.42 -2.46 -7.45
CA PRO A 42 2.55 -2.29 -8.61
C PRO A 42 1.74 -3.55 -8.96
N LEU A 43 2.41 -4.71 -9.00
CA LEU A 43 1.76 -5.99 -9.28
C LEU A 43 0.78 -6.38 -8.16
N ALA A 44 1.14 -6.14 -6.90
CA ALA A 44 0.24 -6.40 -5.77
C ALA A 44 -1.01 -5.51 -5.83
N LEU A 45 -0.88 -4.25 -6.25
CA LEU A 45 -1.99 -3.32 -6.40
C LEU A 45 -2.90 -3.71 -7.58
N GLU A 46 -2.34 -4.17 -8.70
CA GLU A 46 -3.10 -4.75 -9.81
C GLU A 46 -3.87 -5.98 -9.34
N ALA A 47 -3.23 -6.87 -8.57
CA ALA A 47 -3.87 -8.08 -8.04
C ALA A 47 -5.01 -7.74 -7.07
N ILE A 48 -4.84 -6.76 -6.18
CA ILE A 48 -5.91 -6.27 -5.30
C ILE A 48 -7.07 -5.72 -6.13
N ARG A 49 -6.77 -4.85 -7.10
CA ARG A 49 -7.79 -4.22 -7.95
C ARG A 49 -8.56 -5.23 -8.79
N TYR A 50 -7.87 -6.25 -9.30
CA TYR A 50 -8.46 -7.35 -10.08
C TYR A 50 -9.28 -8.30 -9.19
N GLY A 51 -8.75 -8.66 -8.01
CA GLY A 51 -9.45 -9.49 -7.03
C GLY A 51 -10.76 -8.86 -6.57
N ASP A 52 -10.75 -7.55 -6.32
CA ASP A 52 -11.91 -6.78 -5.85
C ASP A 52 -12.75 -6.17 -6.98
N ARG A 53 -12.61 -6.66 -8.23
CA ARG A 53 -13.28 -6.08 -9.41
C ARG A 53 -14.79 -5.85 -9.25
N ASP A 54 -15.50 -6.75 -8.57
CA ASP A 54 -16.95 -6.62 -8.34
C ASP A 54 -17.27 -5.51 -7.35
N PHE A 55 -16.42 -5.29 -6.34
CA PHE A 55 -16.52 -4.16 -5.42
C PHE A 55 -16.34 -2.83 -6.18
N PHE A 56 -15.32 -2.73 -7.04
CA PHE A 56 -15.11 -1.53 -7.86
C PHE A 56 -16.19 -1.32 -8.92
N ARG A 57 -16.82 -2.39 -9.44
CA ARG A 57 -17.99 -2.25 -10.31
C ARG A 57 -19.19 -1.67 -9.56
N THR A 58 -19.35 -2.04 -8.28
CA THR A 58 -20.42 -1.53 -7.41
C THR A 58 -20.15 -0.10 -6.96
N TYR A 59 -18.87 0.23 -6.71
CA TYR A 59 -18.43 1.55 -6.24
C TYR A 59 -17.34 2.14 -7.17
N PRO A 60 -17.69 2.63 -8.37
CA PRO A 60 -16.72 3.12 -9.35
C PRO A 60 -15.88 4.30 -8.87
N PHE A 61 -16.38 5.09 -7.92
CA PHE A 61 -15.63 6.22 -7.35
C PHE A 61 -14.34 5.78 -6.65
N CYS A 62 -14.27 4.52 -6.18
CA CYS A 62 -13.09 3.96 -5.54
C CYS A 62 -11.85 3.95 -6.45
N ASP A 63 -12.01 3.96 -7.78
CA ASP A 63 -10.88 4.04 -8.72
C ASP A 63 -10.10 5.37 -8.63
N TRP A 64 -10.74 6.41 -8.10
CA TRP A 64 -10.17 7.75 -7.94
C TRP A 64 -9.71 8.03 -6.51
N CYS A 65 -9.88 7.07 -5.61
CA CYS A 65 -9.41 7.18 -4.24
C CYS A 65 -7.88 7.10 -4.18
N PRO A 66 -7.20 7.93 -3.37
CA PRO A 66 -5.76 7.86 -3.23
C PRO A 66 -5.36 6.56 -2.51
N ILE A 67 -4.22 6.03 -2.92
CA ILE A 67 -3.55 4.89 -2.29
C ILE A 67 -2.36 5.41 -1.50
N PHE A 68 -2.33 5.09 -0.22
CA PHE A 68 -1.16 5.30 0.63
C PHE A 68 -0.65 3.99 1.17
N ILE A 69 0.67 3.83 1.19
CA ILE A 69 1.34 2.63 1.68
C ILE A 69 2.28 3.03 2.79
N HIS A 70 2.02 2.51 3.99
CA HIS A 70 2.89 2.68 5.14
C HIS A 70 3.80 1.48 5.30
N PHE A 71 5.11 1.73 5.14
CA PHE A 71 6.15 0.77 5.46
C PHE A 71 6.40 0.80 6.96
N THR A 72 6.13 -0.29 7.67
CA THR A 72 6.29 -0.38 9.12
C THR A 72 7.66 -0.93 9.46
N SER A 73 8.46 -0.15 10.18
CA SER A 73 9.79 -0.52 10.67
C SER A 73 10.12 0.14 12.01
N GLU A 74 11.01 -0.47 12.77
CA GLU A 74 11.63 0.17 13.95
C GLU A 74 12.79 1.11 13.58
N TYR A 75 13.18 1.15 12.30
CA TYR A 75 14.14 2.09 11.74
C TYR A 75 13.41 3.31 11.14
N PRO A 76 13.56 4.53 11.70
CA PRO A 76 12.77 5.70 11.30
C PRO A 76 12.83 6.04 9.81
N GLU A 77 13.97 5.83 9.16
CA GLU A 77 14.15 6.11 7.74
C GLU A 77 13.39 5.15 6.81
N LEU A 78 13.00 3.99 7.33
CA LEU A 78 12.16 3.00 6.63
C LEU A 78 10.70 3.08 7.06
N ASN A 79 10.41 3.69 8.22
CA ASN A 79 9.07 3.81 8.78
C ASN A 79 8.31 5.02 8.21
N ARG A 80 7.81 4.89 6.98
CA ARG A 80 7.23 6.02 6.23
C ARG A 80 6.02 5.63 5.40
N THR A 81 5.17 6.62 5.17
CA THR A 81 4.01 6.53 4.29
C THR A 81 4.34 7.14 2.93
N GLU A 82 4.04 6.41 1.86
CA GLU A 82 4.30 6.82 0.48
C GLU A 82 2.98 6.83 -0.31
N TYR A 83 2.85 7.77 -1.25
CA TYR A 83 1.69 7.87 -2.14
C TYR A 83 1.90 7.01 -3.38
N TYR A 84 0.90 6.20 -3.71
CA TYR A 84 0.93 5.24 -4.82
C TYR A 84 -0.15 5.54 -5.87
N GLY A 85 -0.59 6.79 -6.01
CA GLY A 85 -1.60 7.12 -7.03
C GLY A 85 -3.00 6.67 -6.63
N THR A 86 -3.78 6.21 -7.59
CA THR A 86 -5.16 5.73 -7.38
C THR A 86 -5.34 4.34 -8.01
N PRO A 87 -6.36 3.54 -7.61
CA PRO A 87 -6.58 2.22 -8.19
C PRO A 87 -6.79 2.22 -9.72
N TYR A 88 -7.18 3.36 -10.30
CA TYR A 88 -7.22 3.56 -11.75
C TYR A 88 -5.91 3.20 -12.47
N LEU A 89 -4.76 3.39 -11.83
CA LEU A 89 -3.44 3.14 -12.42
C LEU A 89 -3.04 1.65 -12.47
N TYR A 90 -3.81 0.76 -11.83
CA TYR A 90 -3.45 -0.63 -11.59
C TYR A 90 -4.53 -1.59 -12.13
N ARG A 91 -4.70 -1.65 -13.45
CA ARG A 91 -5.81 -2.33 -14.14
C ARG A 91 -5.35 -3.34 -15.17
#